data_AF-A0A8D8YE98-F1
#
_entry.id   AF-A0A8D8YE98-F1
#
_cell.length_a   1.000
_cell.length_b   1.000
_cell.length_c   1.000
_cell.angle_alpha   90.00
_cell.angle_beta   90.00
_cell.angle_gamma   90.00
#
_symmetry.space_group_name_H-M   'P 1'
#
loop_
_entity.id
_entity.type
_entity.pdbx_description
1 polymer ?
#
loop_
_entity_poly.entity_id
_entity_poly.type
_entity_poly.pdbx_seq_one_letter_code
_entity_poly.pdbx_strand_id
1 'polypeptide(L)'
;MTPTNIRKGDHYRKEFKHEVISYAAKTSISKATQKFNVHHSSVSLWINEKKHQDLNSAGDGDHYLERCGDLNIGKLCQSSFIDWLSKNLSNLTHETIKEQVNLLKLIYQNIPPWLMNYSERLDDPEYKNRSVHTLYPPEFKSLVVKFLETSNLPQLHVSKIFRVSRKQLTEWQKQAKLKGNLNKAERSSKNLVTSSEVDEAIWNWYQVTGGFRFRPRWVKS
;
A
#
# COMPACT_ATOMS: atom_id res chain seq x y z
N MET A 1 -18.95 34.73 -26.57
CA MET A 1 -17.85 34.81 -25.59
C MET A 1 -18.30 34.11 -24.32
N THR A 2 -17.80 32.91 -24.04
CA THR A 2 -18.15 32.14 -22.84
C THR A 2 -17.32 32.63 -21.65
N PRO A 3 -17.92 32.83 -20.46
CA PRO A 3 -17.20 33.31 -19.29
C PRO A 3 -16.31 32.19 -18.72
N THR A 4 -15.01 32.44 -18.65
CA THR A 4 -14.05 31.53 -18.00
C THR A 4 -14.26 31.61 -16.49
N ASN A 5 -14.61 30.47 -15.89
CA ASN A 5 -14.72 30.29 -14.45
C ASN A 5 -13.32 30.43 -13.82
N ILE A 6 -12.92 31.64 -13.43
CA ILE A 6 -11.66 31.91 -12.74
C ILE A 6 -11.75 31.28 -11.35
N ARG A 7 -10.93 30.25 -11.08
CA ARG A 7 -10.98 29.53 -9.80
C ARG A 7 -10.45 30.43 -8.68
N LYS A 8 -10.98 30.25 -7.46
CA LYS A 8 -10.50 30.95 -6.25
C LYS A 8 -8.99 30.67 -6.08
N GLY A 9 -8.13 31.70 -6.17
CA GLY A 9 -6.67 31.56 -6.10
C GLY A 9 -5.90 31.77 -7.41
N ASP A 10 -6.57 31.97 -8.54
CA ASP A 10 -5.92 32.26 -9.84
C ASP A 10 -5.49 33.73 -10.01
N HIS A 11 -5.85 34.60 -9.07
CA HIS A 11 -5.60 36.05 -9.12
C HIS A 11 -4.19 36.42 -8.61
N TYR A 12 -3.47 35.46 -8.02
CA TYR A 12 -2.16 35.70 -7.45
C TYR A 12 -1.07 35.52 -8.51
N ARG A 13 -0.15 36.49 -8.57
CA ARG A 13 1.01 36.46 -9.49
C ARG A 13 1.94 35.29 -9.17
N LYS A 14 2.63 34.78 -10.19
CA LYS A 14 3.47 33.59 -10.08
C LYS A 14 4.59 33.79 -9.06
N GLU A 15 5.20 34.96 -9.03
CA GLU A 15 6.32 35.32 -8.14
C GLU A 15 5.86 35.28 -6.67
N PHE A 16 4.68 35.85 -6.40
CA PHE A 16 4.06 35.83 -5.07
C PHE A 16 3.77 34.40 -4.60
N LYS A 17 3.21 33.54 -5.48
CA LYS A 17 2.99 32.12 -5.16
C LYS A 17 4.31 31.42 -4.79
N HIS A 18 5.40 31.70 -5.50
CA HIS A 18 6.72 31.11 -5.21
C HIS A 18 7.29 31.57 -3.87
N GLU A 19 7.14 32.85 -3.53
CA GLU A 19 7.56 33.41 -2.25
C GLU A 19 6.83 32.76 -1.07
N VAL A 20 5.50 32.61 -1.20
CA VAL A 20 4.65 31.95 -0.21
C VAL A 20 5.05 30.47 -0.04
N ILE A 21 5.27 29.74 -1.13
CA ILE A 21 5.71 28.34 -1.08
C ILE A 21 7.10 28.21 -0.43
N SER A 22 8.05 29.07 -0.80
CA SER A 22 9.41 29.06 -0.25
C SER A 22 9.41 29.33 1.27
N TYR A 23 8.57 30.26 1.72
CA TYR A 23 8.41 30.55 3.14
C TYR A 23 7.70 29.40 3.89
N ALA A 24 6.67 28.80 3.30
CA ALA A 24 5.96 27.65 3.88
C ALA A 24 6.89 26.44 4.04
N ALA A 25 7.77 26.19 3.07
CA ALA A 25 8.75 25.11 3.11
C ALA A 25 9.78 25.27 4.24
N LYS A 26 10.15 26.51 4.58
CA LYS A 26 11.10 26.82 5.67
C LYS A 26 10.46 26.82 7.06
N THR A 27 9.15 26.99 7.14
CA THR A 27 8.44 27.18 8.41
C THR A 27 7.27 26.19 8.55
N SER A 28 6.06 26.60 8.19
CA SER A 28 4.89 25.75 8.08
C SER A 28 3.81 26.46 7.25
N ILE A 29 2.83 25.70 6.73
CA ILE A 29 1.70 26.25 5.97
C ILE A 29 0.91 27.23 6.85
N SER A 30 0.65 26.89 8.11
CA SER A 30 -0.05 27.78 9.06
C SER A 30 0.67 29.13 9.23
N LYS A 31 2.00 29.13 9.40
CA LYS A 31 2.78 30.38 9.49
C LYS A 31 2.81 31.16 8.18
N ALA A 32 2.78 30.49 7.03
CA ALA A 32 2.68 31.14 5.73
C ALA A 32 1.30 31.79 5.50
N THR A 33 0.23 31.13 5.92
CA THR A 33 -1.14 31.67 5.80
C THR A 33 -1.31 32.95 6.62
N GLN A 34 -0.76 32.97 7.84
CA GLN A 34 -0.78 34.16 8.70
C GLN A 34 0.08 35.30 8.15
N LYS A 35 1.29 34.99 7.63
CA LYS A 35 2.21 36.02 7.14
C LYS A 35 1.76 36.67 5.83
N PHE A 36 1.21 35.88 4.90
CA PHE A 36 0.84 36.36 3.56
C PHE A 36 -0.66 36.61 3.38
N ASN A 37 -1.45 36.41 4.44
CA ASN A 37 -2.91 36.51 4.43
C ASN A 37 -3.56 35.72 3.28
N VAL A 38 -3.08 34.51 3.06
CA VAL A 38 -3.57 33.58 2.03
C VAL A 38 -4.27 32.42 2.72
N HIS A 39 -5.42 32.00 2.18
CA HIS A 39 -6.16 30.88 2.73
C HIS A 39 -5.35 29.58 2.69
N HIS A 40 -5.47 28.76 3.74
CA HIS A 40 -4.71 27.52 3.89
C HIS A 40 -4.83 26.59 2.68
N SER A 41 -6.04 26.45 2.12
CA SER A 41 -6.26 25.64 0.92
C SER A 41 -5.49 26.14 -0.30
N SER A 42 -5.35 27.46 -0.48
CA SER A 42 -4.62 28.05 -1.60
C SER A 42 -3.12 27.81 -1.48
N VAL A 43 -2.55 27.93 -0.28
CA VAL A 43 -1.14 27.62 -0.03
C VAL A 43 -0.86 26.14 -0.28
N SER A 44 -1.73 25.24 0.20
CA SER A 44 -1.60 23.79 -0.06
C SER A 44 -1.71 23.45 -1.54
N LEU A 45 -2.63 24.09 -2.27
CA LEU A 45 -2.78 23.92 -3.71
C LEU A 45 -1.52 24.34 -4.46
N TRP A 46 -0.95 25.51 -4.15
CA TRP A 46 0.25 25.98 -4.84
C TRP A 46 1.50 25.13 -4.56
N ILE A 47 1.63 24.58 -3.34
CA ILE A 47 2.70 23.62 -3.03
C ILE A 47 2.57 22.35 -3.87
N ASN A 48 1.35 21.85 -4.08
CA ASN A 48 1.11 20.69 -4.94
C ASN A 48 1.30 21.04 -6.42
N GLU A 49 0.81 22.18 -6.88
CA GLU A 49 1.03 22.66 -8.26
C GLU A 49 2.52 22.82 -8.57
N LYS A 50 3.33 23.33 -7.63
CA LYS A 50 4.78 23.42 -7.80
C LYS A 50 5.43 22.05 -7.91
N LYS A 51 5.04 21.06 -7.10
CA LYS A 51 5.54 19.68 -7.26
C LYS A 51 5.24 19.13 -8.65
N HIS A 52 4.05 19.40 -9.18
CA HIS A 52 3.68 18.97 -10.53
C HIS A 52 4.42 19.76 -11.63
N GLN A 53 4.74 21.04 -11.42
CA GLN A 53 5.53 21.83 -12.36
C GLN A 53 7.00 21.43 -12.36
N ASP A 54 7.60 21.19 -11.19
CA ASP A 54 8.98 20.71 -11.05
C ASP A 54 9.16 19.32 -11.71
N LEU A 55 8.09 18.51 -11.77
CA LEU A 55 8.06 17.23 -12.50
C LEU A 55 7.95 17.42 -14.03
N ASN A 56 7.31 18.50 -14.49
CA ASN A 56 7.08 18.74 -15.92
C ASN A 56 8.22 19.53 -16.61
N SER A 57 9.05 20.26 -15.86
CA SER A 57 10.20 21.02 -16.42
C SER A 57 11.46 20.17 -16.63
N ALA A 58 11.41 18.85 -16.41
CA ALA A 58 12.57 17.98 -16.35
C ALA A 58 12.70 16.92 -17.47
N GLY A 59 12.02 17.03 -18.62
CA GLY A 59 12.33 16.11 -19.72
C GLY A 59 11.42 16.14 -20.95
N ASP A 60 12.01 16.63 -22.05
CA ASP A 60 11.64 16.40 -23.43
C ASP A 60 11.92 14.93 -23.84
N GLY A 61 11.16 14.37 -24.78
CA GLY A 61 11.48 13.10 -25.47
C GLY A 61 10.86 11.81 -24.93
N ASP A 62 9.59 11.58 -25.28
CA ASP A 62 9.09 10.37 -25.95
C ASP A 62 9.83 9.04 -25.67
N HIS A 63 9.65 8.43 -24.49
CA HIS A 63 9.65 6.95 -24.25
C HIS A 63 9.47 6.51 -22.78
N TYR A 64 8.90 7.32 -21.88
CA TYR A 64 8.71 6.94 -20.46
C TYR A 64 7.25 6.73 -20.01
N LEU A 65 6.35 6.44 -20.96
CA LEU A 65 4.96 6.07 -20.66
C LEU A 65 4.79 4.64 -20.12
N GLU A 66 5.88 3.89 -19.89
CA GLU A 66 5.82 2.50 -19.42
C GLU A 66 6.48 2.25 -18.05
N ARG A 67 6.83 3.29 -17.28
CA ARG A 67 7.43 3.08 -15.94
C ARG A 67 7.15 4.13 -14.85
N CYS A 68 5.98 4.76 -14.87
CA CYS A 68 5.39 5.40 -13.67
C CYS A 68 3.92 5.00 -13.58
N GLY A 69 3.68 3.70 -13.37
CA GLY A 69 2.35 3.14 -13.20
C GLY A 69 1.63 3.77 -12.01
N ASP A 70 0.38 4.16 -12.23
CA ASP A 70 -0.67 4.35 -11.24
C ASP A 70 -0.17 4.65 -9.81
N LEU A 71 -0.07 5.93 -9.45
CA LEU A 71 -0.17 6.32 -8.04
C LEU A 71 -1.61 6.07 -7.57
N ASN A 72 -1.92 4.79 -7.44
CA ASN A 72 -3.16 4.26 -6.93
C ASN A 72 -3.28 4.78 -5.49
N ILE A 73 -4.13 5.78 -5.27
CA ILE A 73 -4.29 6.46 -3.97
C ILE A 73 -4.56 5.43 -2.85
N GLY A 74 -5.21 4.30 -3.18
CA GLY A 74 -5.37 3.17 -2.26
C GLY A 74 -4.04 2.53 -1.84
N LYS A 75 -3.04 2.45 -2.73
CA LYS A 75 -1.69 1.96 -2.43
C LYS A 75 -0.96 2.90 -1.46
N LEU A 76 -1.17 4.22 -1.56
CA LEU A 76 -0.63 5.20 -0.61
C LEU A 76 -1.29 5.11 0.77
N CYS A 77 -2.60 4.87 0.82
CA CYS A 77 -3.32 4.64 2.08
C CYS A 77 -2.79 3.36 2.77
N GLN A 78 -2.66 2.26 2.01
CA GLN A 78 -2.09 1.01 2.51
C GLN A 78 -0.65 1.19 3.00
N SER A 79 0.24 1.79 2.20
CA SER A 79 1.63 1.97 2.61
C SER A 79 1.75 2.81 3.88
N SER A 80 0.94 3.86 4.01
CA SER A 80 0.92 4.72 5.20
C SER A 80 0.48 3.96 6.46
N PHE A 81 -0.53 3.10 6.33
CA PHE A 81 -0.95 2.22 7.43
C PHE A 81 0.14 1.23 7.84
N ILE A 82 0.74 0.54 6.86
CA ILE A 82 1.79 -0.46 7.09
C ILE A 82 3.03 0.19 7.72
N ASP A 83 3.42 1.38 7.26
CA ASP A 83 4.58 2.10 7.76
C ASP A 83 4.36 2.58 9.20
N TRP A 84 3.16 3.10 9.51
CA TRP A 84 2.76 3.41 10.88
C TRP A 84 2.80 2.16 11.76
N LEU A 85 2.24 1.04 11.28
CA LEU A 85 2.18 -0.20 12.05
C LEU A 85 3.58 -0.72 12.38
N SER A 86 4.48 -0.68 11.41
CA SER A 86 5.89 -1.08 11.55
C SER A 86 6.63 -0.26 12.61
N LYS A 87 6.40 1.07 12.64
CA LYS A 87 7.03 1.99 13.59
C LYS A 87 6.49 1.83 15.03
N ASN A 88 5.23 1.42 15.17
CA ASN A 88 4.56 1.35 16.47
C ASN A 88 4.44 -0.06 17.04
N LEU A 89 5.11 -1.06 16.43
CA LEU A 89 5.02 -2.48 16.82
C LEU A 89 5.24 -2.76 18.31
N SER A 90 6.02 -1.95 19.05
CA SER A 90 6.30 -2.25 20.46
C SER A 90 5.12 -1.95 21.40
N ASN A 91 4.18 -1.10 21.01
CA ASN A 91 3.12 -0.60 21.90
C ASN A 91 1.76 -0.55 21.19
N LEU A 92 1.41 -1.62 20.50
CA LEU A 92 0.11 -1.72 19.81
C LEU A 92 -0.98 -2.20 20.76
N THR A 93 -2.06 -1.44 20.81
CA THR A 93 -3.32 -1.81 21.44
C THR A 93 -4.45 -1.80 20.42
N HIS A 94 -5.56 -2.47 20.73
CA HIS A 94 -6.75 -2.44 19.87
C HIS A 94 -7.20 -1.00 19.55
N GLU A 95 -7.25 -0.13 20.56
CA GLU A 95 -7.67 1.26 20.42
C GLU A 95 -6.74 2.05 19.52
N THR A 96 -5.41 1.94 19.71
CA THR A 96 -4.44 2.66 18.86
C THR A 96 -4.54 2.26 17.38
N ILE A 97 -4.81 0.98 17.09
CA ILE A 97 -5.00 0.51 15.71
C ILE A 97 -6.30 1.08 15.14
N LYS A 98 -7.38 1.06 15.94
CA LYS A 98 -8.68 1.59 15.55
C LYS A 98 -8.63 3.10 15.26
N GLU A 99 -8.01 3.87 16.13
CA GLU A 99 -7.78 5.30 15.96
C GLU A 99 -7.02 5.59 14.66
N GLN A 100 -5.93 4.86 14.40
CA GLN A 100 -5.15 5.04 13.18
C GLN A 100 -5.96 4.74 11.92
N VAL A 101 -6.73 3.65 11.90
CA VAL A 101 -7.57 3.31 10.75
C VAL A 101 -8.64 4.39 10.53
N ASN A 102 -9.21 4.96 11.59
CA ASN A 102 -10.16 6.06 11.50
C ASN A 102 -9.51 7.36 11.01
N LEU A 103 -8.27 7.67 11.41
CA LEU A 103 -7.52 8.81 10.86
C LEU A 103 -7.29 8.66 9.35
N LEU A 104 -6.93 7.46 8.90
CA LEU A 104 -6.77 7.18 7.47
C LEU A 104 -8.07 7.34 6.69
N LYS A 105 -9.22 7.04 7.30
CA LYS A 105 -10.54 7.29 6.70
C LYS A 105 -10.82 8.77 6.46
N LEU A 106 -10.32 9.65 7.32
CA LEU A 106 -10.48 11.10 7.20
C LEU A 106 -9.51 11.70 6.17
N ILE A 107 -8.31 11.13 6.06
CA ILE A 107 -7.24 11.66 5.19
C ILE A 107 -7.43 11.20 3.74
N TYR A 108 -7.80 9.94 3.53
CA TYR A 108 -7.85 9.32 2.20
C TYR A 108 -9.29 9.18 1.72
N GLN A 109 -9.59 9.75 0.55
CA GLN A 109 -10.89 9.59 -0.10
C GLN A 109 -11.14 8.17 -0.62
N ASN A 110 -10.07 7.42 -0.94
CA ASN A 110 -10.16 6.05 -1.44
C ASN A 110 -9.36 5.13 -0.52
N ILE A 111 -10.07 4.23 0.15
CA ILE A 111 -9.53 3.32 1.15
C ILE A 111 -9.59 1.92 0.57
N PRO A 112 -8.48 1.15 0.62
CA PRO A 112 -8.47 -0.22 0.12
C PRO A 112 -9.61 -1.06 0.72
N PRO A 113 -10.31 -1.88 -0.08
CA PRO A 113 -11.44 -2.68 0.41
C PRO A 113 -11.10 -3.56 1.63
N TRP A 114 -9.88 -4.11 1.68
CA TRP A 114 -9.45 -4.91 2.83
C TRP A 114 -9.37 -4.08 4.12
N LEU A 115 -8.94 -2.82 4.03
CA LEU A 115 -8.77 -1.92 5.17
C LEU A 115 -10.12 -1.37 5.63
N MET A 116 -11.05 -1.15 4.69
CA MET A 116 -12.45 -0.87 5.00
C MET A 116 -13.10 -2.03 5.77
N ASN A 117 -13.04 -3.24 5.22
CA ASN A 117 -13.57 -4.43 5.89
C ASN A 117 -12.88 -4.67 7.25
N TYR A 118 -11.58 -4.42 7.33
CA TYR A 118 -10.84 -4.51 8.58
C TYR A 118 -11.35 -3.51 9.62
N SER A 119 -11.63 -2.28 9.21
CA SER A 119 -12.14 -1.24 10.10
C SER A 119 -13.49 -1.59 10.72
N GLU A 120 -14.43 -2.13 9.93
CA GLU A 120 -15.73 -2.58 10.42
C GLU A 120 -15.59 -3.69 11.47
N ARG A 121 -14.59 -4.56 11.30
CA ARG A 121 -14.26 -5.62 12.27
C ARG A 121 -13.62 -5.09 13.55
N LEU A 122 -12.92 -3.96 13.49
CA LEU A 122 -12.41 -3.28 14.69
C LEU A 122 -13.54 -2.65 15.50
N ASP A 123 -14.66 -2.29 14.86
CA ASP A 123 -15.83 -1.71 15.51
C ASP A 123 -16.77 -2.74 16.13
N ASP A 124 -16.69 -4.02 15.76
CA ASP A 124 -17.56 -5.08 16.29
C ASP A 124 -17.22 -5.44 17.75
N PRO A 125 -18.11 -5.14 18.72
CA PRO A 125 -17.86 -5.39 20.14
C PRO A 125 -17.84 -6.88 20.48
N GLU A 126 -18.63 -7.69 19.77
CA GLU A 126 -18.79 -9.12 20.07
C GLU A 126 -17.78 -9.99 19.35
N TYR A 127 -16.97 -9.42 18.45
CA TYR A 127 -16.01 -10.17 17.64
C TYR A 127 -16.66 -11.39 16.96
N LYS A 128 -17.93 -11.28 16.57
CA LYS A 128 -18.63 -12.37 15.90
C LYS A 128 -18.00 -12.50 14.52
N ASN A 129 -17.57 -13.71 14.17
CA ASN A 129 -17.02 -14.03 12.85
C ASN A 129 -18.11 -13.87 11.79
N ARG A 130 -18.51 -12.62 11.48
CA ARG A 130 -19.25 -12.32 10.26
C ARG A 130 -18.31 -12.67 9.13
N SER A 131 -18.79 -13.53 8.23
CA SER A 131 -18.02 -14.28 7.22
C SER A 131 -17.47 -13.41 6.08
N VAL A 132 -17.09 -12.16 6.35
CA VAL A 132 -16.39 -11.35 5.35
C VAL A 132 -14.97 -11.87 5.29
N HIS A 133 -14.67 -12.66 4.26
CA HIS A 133 -13.33 -13.15 4.00
C HIS A 133 -12.43 -11.94 3.64
N THR A 134 -11.78 -11.36 4.64
CA THR A 134 -10.83 -10.25 4.42
C THR A 134 -9.52 -10.80 3.86
N LEU A 135 -9.17 -10.38 2.65
CA LEU A 135 -7.87 -10.67 2.05
C LEU A 135 -6.83 -9.65 2.55
N TYR A 136 -6.10 -10.03 3.58
CA TYR A 136 -5.05 -9.19 4.14
C TYR A 136 -3.80 -9.15 3.26
N PRO A 137 -3.17 -7.97 3.08
CA PRO A 137 -1.88 -7.85 2.41
C PRO A 137 -0.78 -8.66 3.12
N PRO A 138 0.20 -9.22 2.38
CA PRO A 138 1.31 -9.98 2.95
C PRO A 138 2.14 -9.19 3.99
N GLU A 139 2.29 -7.89 3.79
CA GLU A 139 3.05 -7.00 4.67
C GLU A 139 2.36 -6.88 6.04
N PHE A 140 1.04 -6.71 6.03
CA PHE A 140 0.23 -6.70 7.27
C PHE A 140 0.38 -8.00 8.03
N LYS A 141 0.20 -9.15 7.34
CA LYS A 141 0.32 -10.48 7.96
C LYS A 141 1.70 -10.67 8.60
N SER A 142 2.76 -10.27 7.90
CA SER A 142 4.14 -10.36 8.40
C SER A 142 4.36 -9.51 9.64
N LEU A 143 3.84 -8.28 9.67
CA LEU A 143 3.93 -7.40 10.84
C LEU A 143 3.16 -7.93 12.06
N VAL A 144 1.98 -8.51 11.84
CA VAL A 144 1.20 -9.14 12.92
C VAL A 144 1.94 -10.36 13.50
N VAL A 145 2.53 -11.19 12.65
CA VAL A 145 3.35 -12.33 13.10
C VAL A 145 4.57 -11.84 13.86
N LYS A 146 5.27 -10.82 13.34
CA LYS A 146 6.42 -10.21 14.03
C LYS A 146 6.02 -9.68 15.40
N PHE A 147 4.90 -8.97 15.51
CA PHE A 147 4.36 -8.50 16.80
C PHE A 147 4.13 -9.66 17.78
N LEU A 148 3.49 -10.73 17.31
CA LEU A 148 3.21 -11.91 18.14
C LEU A 148 4.50 -12.56 18.67
N GLU A 149 5.56 -12.58 17.85
CA GLU A 149 6.86 -13.14 18.25
C GLU A 149 7.64 -12.22 19.20
N THR A 150 7.49 -10.90 19.09
CA THR A 150 8.25 -9.94 19.91
C THR A 150 7.56 -9.49 21.19
N SER A 151 6.23 -9.53 21.25
CA SER A 151 5.45 -8.93 22.35
C SER A 151 5.36 -9.78 23.62
N ASN A 152 5.84 -11.04 23.60
CA ASN A 152 5.65 -12.02 24.68
C ASN A 152 4.18 -12.25 25.10
N LEU A 153 3.22 -11.75 24.31
CA LEU A 153 1.79 -11.88 24.58
C LEU A 153 1.26 -13.23 24.06
N PRO A 154 0.28 -13.84 24.75
CA PRO A 154 -0.34 -15.05 24.25
C PRO A 154 -1.12 -14.76 22.97
N GLN A 155 -1.18 -15.75 22.06
CA GLN A 155 -1.86 -15.62 20.76
C GLN A 155 -3.32 -15.16 20.90
N LEU A 156 -4.02 -15.53 21.98
CA LEU A 156 -5.37 -15.07 22.28
C LEU A 156 -5.43 -13.55 22.48
N HIS A 157 -4.44 -12.96 23.15
CA HIS A 157 -4.39 -11.52 23.38
C HIS A 157 -4.11 -10.77 22.07
N VAL A 158 -3.14 -11.25 21.28
CA VAL A 158 -2.85 -10.67 19.95
C VAL A 158 -4.06 -10.77 19.01
N SER A 159 -4.79 -11.88 19.06
CA SER A 159 -6.05 -12.07 18.33
C SER A 159 -7.09 -10.99 18.66
N LYS A 160 -7.16 -10.55 19.93
CA LYS A 160 -8.05 -9.47 20.36
C LYS A 160 -7.55 -8.09 19.91
N ILE A 161 -6.26 -7.81 20.03
CA ILE A 161 -5.64 -6.54 19.57
C ILE A 161 -5.96 -6.31 18.09
N PHE A 162 -5.62 -7.29 17.24
CA PHE A 162 -5.75 -7.17 15.79
C PHE A 162 -7.12 -7.61 15.27
N ARG A 163 -8.03 -8.11 16.10
CA ARG A 163 -9.30 -8.71 15.66
C ARG A 163 -9.11 -9.70 14.49
N VAL A 164 -8.07 -10.53 14.59
CA VAL A 164 -7.75 -11.62 13.64
C VAL A 164 -7.91 -12.95 14.34
N SER A 165 -8.54 -13.94 13.70
CA SER A 165 -8.83 -15.21 14.36
C SER A 165 -7.53 -15.96 14.70
N ARG A 166 -7.52 -16.71 15.82
CA ARG A 166 -6.36 -17.55 16.19
C ARG A 166 -5.98 -18.53 15.08
N LYS A 167 -6.96 -19.07 14.35
CA LYS A 167 -6.74 -19.95 13.19
C LYS A 167 -5.90 -19.25 12.11
N GLN A 168 -6.25 -18.01 11.75
CA GLN A 168 -5.50 -17.21 10.79
C GLN A 168 -4.09 -16.86 11.31
N LEU A 169 -3.95 -16.50 12.59
CA LEU A 169 -2.64 -16.23 13.17
C LEU A 169 -1.72 -17.47 13.09
N THR A 170 -2.23 -18.65 13.44
CA THR A 170 -1.47 -19.91 13.31
C THR A 170 -1.10 -20.19 11.85
N GLU A 171 -2.01 -19.96 10.90
CA GLU A 171 -1.74 -20.12 9.48
C GLU A 171 -0.61 -19.19 9.00
N TRP A 172 -0.67 -17.91 9.36
CA TRP A 172 0.33 -16.92 8.97
C TRP A 172 1.70 -17.21 9.59
N GLN A 173 1.75 -17.67 10.84
CA GLN A 173 3.00 -18.12 11.47
C GLN A 173 3.61 -19.32 10.73
N LYS A 174 2.78 -20.30 10.32
CA LYS A 174 3.25 -21.44 9.51
C LYS A 174 3.79 -20.98 8.16
N GLN A 175 3.09 -20.09 7.48
CA GLN A 175 3.52 -19.52 6.19
C GLN A 175 4.84 -18.74 6.32
N ALA A 176 5.02 -17.97 7.40
CA ALA A 176 6.26 -17.23 7.67
C ALA A 176 7.45 -18.18 7.89
N LYS A 177 7.26 -19.26 8.66
CA LYS A 177 8.29 -20.28 8.89
C LYS A 177 8.68 -21.04 7.61
N LEU A 178 7.70 -21.37 6.77
CA LEU A 178 7.94 -22.02 5.48
C LEU A 178 8.76 -21.12 4.53
N LYS A 179 8.46 -19.82 4.49
CA LYS A 179 9.26 -18.85 3.70
C LYS A 179 10.69 -18.66 4.25
N GLY A 180 10.85 -18.60 5.57
CA GLY A 180 12.17 -18.59 6.20
C GLY A 180 12.99 -19.85 5.90
N ASN A 181 12.33 -21.00 5.75
CA ASN A 181 12.96 -22.27 5.38
C ASN A 181 13.27 -22.35 3.89
N LEU A 182 12.44 -21.79 3.00
CA LEU A 182 12.73 -21.72 1.55
C LEU A 182 13.96 -20.85 1.27
N ASN A 183 14.11 -19.72 1.95
CA ASN A 183 15.30 -18.87 1.86
C ASN A 183 16.57 -19.52 2.47
N LYS A 184 16.41 -20.56 3.31
CA LYS A 184 17.51 -21.41 3.80
C LYS A 184 17.75 -22.64 2.92
N ALA A 185 16.76 -23.07 2.14
CA ALA A 185 16.82 -24.26 1.29
C ALA A 185 17.42 -24.00 -0.10
N GLU A 186 17.79 -22.77 -0.42
CA GLU A 186 18.47 -22.37 -1.66
C GLU A 186 19.92 -22.89 -1.79
N ARG A 187 20.31 -23.91 -1.00
CA ARG A 187 21.59 -24.63 -1.11
C ARG A 187 21.46 -26.16 -0.99
N SER A 188 20.32 -26.73 -1.34
CA SER A 188 20.28 -28.19 -1.56
C SER A 188 19.46 -28.56 -2.78
N SER A 189 20.08 -28.40 -3.94
CA SER A 189 19.61 -28.86 -5.25
C SER A 189 19.57 -30.40 -5.38
N LYS A 190 19.37 -31.14 -4.29
CA LYS A 190 19.51 -32.61 -4.29
C LYS A 190 18.24 -33.39 -4.58
N ASN A 191 17.07 -32.75 -4.67
CA ASN A 191 15.79 -33.46 -4.82
C ASN A 191 14.90 -32.98 -6.00
N LEU A 192 15.46 -32.30 -7.00
CA LEU A 192 14.73 -32.10 -8.26
C LEU A 192 14.86 -33.35 -9.12
N VAL A 193 13.74 -34.05 -9.28
CA VAL A 193 13.58 -35.28 -10.10
C VAL A 193 13.51 -34.95 -11.60
N THR A 194 13.50 -33.68 -11.98
CA THR A 194 13.57 -33.24 -13.38
C THR A 194 14.99 -32.78 -13.70
N SER A 195 15.59 -33.38 -14.74
CA SER A 195 16.89 -32.92 -15.22
C SER A 195 16.74 -31.52 -15.81
N SER A 196 17.72 -30.65 -15.53
CA SER A 196 17.76 -29.28 -16.05
C SER A 196 17.63 -29.23 -17.58
N GLU A 197 18.08 -30.27 -18.27
CA GLU A 197 17.97 -30.43 -19.73
C GLU A 197 16.52 -30.59 -20.19
N VAL A 198 15.68 -31.28 -19.41
CA VAL A 198 14.25 -31.45 -19.73
C VAL A 198 13.52 -30.13 -19.55
N ASP A 199 13.82 -29.39 -18.49
CA ASP A 199 13.21 -28.08 -18.24
C ASP A 199 13.62 -27.07 -19.32
N GLU A 200 14.88 -27.10 -19.77
CA GLU A 200 15.37 -26.25 -20.86
C GLU A 200 14.77 -26.66 -22.22
N ALA A 201 14.61 -27.96 -22.48
CA ALA A 201 13.94 -28.44 -23.69
C ALA A 201 12.45 -28.06 -23.73
N ILE A 202 11.74 -28.15 -22.59
CA ILE A 202 10.34 -27.73 -22.47
C ILE A 202 10.24 -26.21 -22.66
N TRP A 203 11.13 -25.44 -22.05
CA TRP A 203 11.14 -23.98 -22.17
C TRP A 203 11.41 -23.54 -23.61
N ASN A 204 12.41 -24.13 -24.27
CA ASN A 204 12.72 -23.86 -25.67
C ASN A 204 11.56 -24.26 -26.59
N TRP A 205 10.93 -25.41 -26.35
CA TRP A 205 9.72 -25.81 -27.09
C TRP A 205 8.59 -24.80 -26.91
N TYR A 206 8.37 -24.29 -25.70
CA TYR A 206 7.33 -23.30 -25.39
C TYR A 206 7.57 -21.94 -26.08
N GLN A 207 8.83 -21.50 -26.16
CA GLN A 207 9.23 -20.26 -26.84
C GLN A 207 9.06 -20.37 -28.36
N VAL A 208 9.45 -21.50 -28.94
CA VAL A 208 9.38 -21.73 -30.40
C VAL A 208 7.94 -21.89 -30.89
N THR A 209 7.06 -22.50 -30.08
CA THR A 209 5.67 -22.78 -30.49
C THR A 209 4.68 -21.63 -30.25
N GLY A 210 5.14 -20.50 -29.72
CA GLY A 210 4.43 -19.22 -29.77
C GLY A 210 2.94 -19.29 -29.45
N GLY A 211 2.57 -19.69 -28.22
CA GLY A 211 1.26 -19.39 -27.63
C GLY A 211 0.01 -19.78 -28.46
N PHE A 212 0.10 -20.74 -29.39
CA PHE A 212 -1.09 -21.22 -30.09
C PHE A 212 -1.87 -22.15 -29.17
N ARG A 213 -3.14 -21.78 -28.92
CA ARG A 213 -4.10 -22.45 -28.05
C ARG A 213 -4.21 -23.94 -28.35
N PHE A 214 -3.42 -24.76 -27.65
CA PHE A 214 -3.71 -26.18 -27.52
C PHE A 214 -4.93 -26.33 -26.60
N ARG A 215 -6.11 -26.53 -27.18
CA ARG A 215 -7.19 -27.26 -26.49
C ARG A 215 -6.96 -28.74 -26.77
N PRO A 216 -6.62 -29.58 -25.77
CA PRO A 216 -6.62 -31.01 -25.96
C PRO A 216 -8.05 -31.43 -26.30
N ARG A 217 -8.28 -31.89 -27.54
CA ARG A 217 -9.49 -32.61 -27.89
C ARG A 217 -9.28 -34.02 -27.38
N TRP A 218 -9.88 -34.33 -26.24
CA TRP A 218 -9.97 -35.71 -25.76
C TRP A 218 -10.70 -36.52 -26.82
N VAL A 219 -9.98 -37.31 -27.60
CA VAL A 219 -10.57 -38.36 -28.43
C VAL A 219 -10.78 -39.54 -27.50
N LYS A 220 -12.04 -39.82 -27.16
CA LYS A 220 -12.44 -41.11 -26.61
C LYS A 220 -12.56 -42.08 -27.77
N SER A 221 -11.65 -43.05 -27.82
CA SER A 221 -11.85 -44.48 -28.03
C SER A 221 -10.54 -45.12 -28.43
#